data_AF-A0A1Y2ABZ9-F1
#
_entry.id   AF-A0A1Y2ABZ9-F1
#
_cell.length_a   1.000
_cell.length_b   1.000
_cell.length_c   1.000
_cell.angle_alpha   90.00
_cell.angle_beta   90.00
_cell.angle_gamma   90.00
#
_symmetry.space_group_name_H-M   'P 1'
#
loop_
_entity.id
_entity.type
_entity.pdbx_description
1 polymer ?
#
loop_
_entity_poly.entity_id
_entity_poly.type
_entity_poly.pdbx_seq_one_letter_code
_entity_poly.pdbx_strand_id
1 'polypeptide(L)'
;MDDPNNYIIDKINPSLAYHKYLKSNDIKLENITKWDILNSLGHSTKKLIETSGKTAFESLKILESSCTKGKEQLYAEINEKLNNLKYDSITNINIFIASLENLFDELE
;
A
#
# COMPACT_ATOMS: atom_id res chain seq x y z
N MET A 1 -8.98 -6.24 31.31
CA MET A 1 -10.11 -5.94 30.41
C MET A 1 -10.35 -4.45 30.51
N ASP A 2 -10.30 -3.73 29.40
CA ASP A 2 -10.60 -2.29 29.40
C ASP A 2 -12.08 -2.05 29.69
N ASP A 3 -12.38 -1.03 30.50
CA ASP A 3 -13.75 -0.62 30.84
C ASP A 3 -14.43 -0.01 29.61
N PRO A 4 -15.59 -0.54 29.13
CA PRO A 4 -16.34 0.03 28.01
C PRO A 4 -16.70 1.51 28.18
N ASN A 5 -16.82 1.99 29.42
CA ASN A 5 -17.09 3.40 29.73
C ASN A 5 -15.90 4.33 29.42
N ASN A 6 -14.73 3.77 29.12
CA ASN A 6 -13.56 4.52 28.70
C ASN A 6 -13.55 4.85 27.21
N TYR A 7 -14.60 4.55 26.46
CA TYR A 7 -14.65 4.77 25.02
C TYR A 7 -15.84 5.61 24.59
N ILE A 8 -15.67 6.33 23.49
CA ILE A 8 -16.67 7.15 22.82
C ILE A 8 -16.80 6.63 21.40
N ILE A 9 -18.01 6.27 20.99
CA ILE A 9 -18.29 5.85 19.61
C ILE A 9 -18.19 7.08 18.70
N ASP A 10 -17.51 6.93 17.57
CA ASP A 10 -17.43 7.99 16.57
C ASP A 10 -18.82 8.24 15.95
N LYS A 11 -19.20 9.52 15.86
CA LYS A 11 -20.53 9.92 15.37
C LYS A 11 -20.68 9.79 13.84
N ILE A 12 -19.57 9.75 13.11
CA ILE A 12 -19.52 9.67 11.64
C ILE A 12 -19.39 8.20 11.22
N ASN A 13 -18.61 7.39 11.94
CA ASN A 13 -18.43 5.97 11.72
C ASN A 13 -18.64 5.17 13.02
N PRO A 14 -19.87 4.68 13.28
CA PRO A 14 -20.22 3.95 14.50
C PRO A 14 -19.44 2.65 14.74
N SER A 15 -18.69 2.16 13.73
CA SER A 15 -17.82 0.98 13.87
C SER A 15 -16.46 1.29 14.53
N LEU A 16 -16.19 2.56 14.83
CA LEU A 16 -15.00 3.05 15.53
C LEU A 16 -15.37 3.55 16.92
N ALA A 17 -14.51 3.22 17.88
CA ALA A 17 -14.59 3.71 19.24
C ALA A 17 -13.22 4.28 19.63
N TYR A 18 -13.22 5.54 20.08
CA TYR A 18 -12.02 6.22 20.55
C TYR A 18 -11.98 6.22 22.06
N HIS A 19 -10.80 6.19 22.64
CA HIS A 19 -10.65 6.37 24.08
C HIS A 19 -11.20 7.74 24.51
N LYS A 20 -11.93 7.82 25.62
CA LYS A 20 -12.57 9.05 26.14
C LYS A 20 -11.62 10.21 26.46
N TYR A 21 -10.32 9.93 26.51
CA TYR A 21 -9.27 10.91 26.79
C TYR A 21 -8.64 11.46 25.51
N LEU A 22 -8.95 10.89 24.33
CA LEU A 22 -8.60 11.50 23.05
C LEU A 22 -9.33 12.84 22.93
N LYS A 23 -8.60 13.87 22.51
CA LYS A 23 -9.21 15.19 22.33
C LYS A 23 -10.07 15.15 21.08
N SER A 24 -11.17 15.89 21.09
CA SER A 24 -12.03 16.01 19.90
C SER A 24 -11.27 16.49 18.66
N ASN A 25 -10.23 17.32 18.83
CA ASN A 25 -9.38 17.76 17.72
C ASN A 25 -8.56 16.62 17.10
N ASP A 26 -8.13 15.65 17.90
CA ASP A 26 -7.34 14.51 17.42
C ASP A 26 -8.22 13.60 16.54
N ILE A 27 -9.46 13.32 17.01
CA ILE A 27 -10.46 12.56 16.24
C ILE A 27 -10.82 13.29 14.93
N LYS A 28 -10.98 14.61 14.97
CA LYS A 28 -11.23 15.41 13.76
C LYS A 28 -10.07 15.33 12.79
N LEU A 29 -8.85 15.46 13.28
CA LEU A 29 -7.64 15.40 12.45
C LEU A 29 -7.52 14.03 11.78
N GLU A 30 -7.79 12.95 12.50
CA GLU A 30 -7.81 11.60 11.92
C GLU A 30 -8.83 11.47 10.80
N ASN A 31 -10.07 11.92 11.04
CA ASN A 31 -11.15 11.86 10.05
C ASN A 31 -10.81 12.70 8.79
N ILE A 32 -10.22 13.89 8.97
CA ILE A 32 -9.75 14.73 7.84
C ILE A 32 -8.63 14.03 7.09
N THR A 33 -7.63 13.50 7.79
CA THR A 33 -6.50 12.79 7.16
C THR A 33 -6.99 11.61 6.34
N LYS A 34 -7.95 10.82 6.86
CA LYS A 34 -8.57 9.73 6.11
C LYS A 34 -9.29 10.24 4.86
N TRP A 35 -10.03 11.34 4.98
CA TRP A 35 -10.73 11.95 3.86
C TRP A 35 -9.75 12.44 2.78
N ASP A 36 -8.65 13.08 3.16
CA ASP A 36 -7.60 13.51 2.23
C ASP A 36 -6.99 12.31 1.50
N ILE A 37 -6.65 11.23 2.22
CA ILE A 37 -6.17 9.97 1.63
C ILE A 37 -7.19 9.46 0.60
N LEU A 38 -8.46 9.30 0.98
CA LEU A 38 -9.49 8.74 0.10
C LEU A 38 -9.75 9.58 -1.16
N ASN A 39 -9.65 10.91 -1.07
CA ASN A 39 -9.88 11.79 -2.23
C ASN A 39 -8.65 11.98 -3.10
N SER A 40 -7.47 11.58 -2.65
CA SER A 40 -6.26 11.52 -3.46
C SER A 40 -6.19 10.27 -4.37
N LEU A 41 -7.11 9.32 -4.23
CA LEU A 41 -7.04 8.00 -4.86
C LEU A 41 -8.06 7.80 -5.98
N GLY A 42 -7.68 6.96 -6.95
CA GLY A 42 -8.60 6.45 -7.98
C GLY A 42 -9.71 5.57 -7.39
N HIS A 43 -10.81 5.45 -8.13
CA HIS A 43 -12.06 4.81 -7.67
C HIS A 43 -11.87 3.37 -7.14
N SER A 44 -11.03 2.55 -7.79
CA SER A 44 -10.75 1.17 -7.38
C SER A 44 -10.04 1.10 -6.03
N THR A 45 -8.98 1.88 -5.84
CA THR A 45 -8.20 1.92 -4.60
C THR A 45 -9.01 2.55 -3.47
N LYS A 46 -9.77 3.61 -3.77
CA LYS A 46 -10.69 4.23 -2.82
C LYS A 46 -11.69 3.21 -2.26
N LYS A 47 -12.34 2.44 -3.14
CA LYS A 47 -13.30 1.40 -2.74
C LYS A 47 -12.65 0.34 -1.84
N LEU A 48 -11.44 -0.12 -2.16
CA LEU A 48 -10.71 -1.08 -1.33
C LEU A 48 -10.51 -0.54 0.10
N ILE A 49 -10.04 0.71 0.23
CA ILE A 49 -9.82 1.33 1.53
C ILE A 49 -11.12 1.57 2.28
N GLU A 50 -12.18 2.03 1.62
CA GLU A 50 -13.49 2.22 2.27
C GLU A 50 -14.07 0.92 2.83
N THR A 51 -13.76 -0.22 2.19
CA THR A 51 -14.26 -1.53 2.62
C THR A 51 -13.42 -2.14 3.75
N SER A 52 -12.16 -1.74 3.90
CA SER A 52 -11.18 -2.45 4.76
C SER A 52 -10.46 -1.57 5.79
N GLY A 53 -10.28 -0.27 5.53
CA GLY A 53 -9.62 0.69 6.41
C GLY A 53 -10.63 1.52 7.19
N LYS A 54 -10.68 1.34 8.52
CA LYS A 54 -11.56 2.13 9.39
C LYS A 54 -10.88 3.42 9.80
N THR A 55 -9.60 3.39 10.15
CA THR A 55 -8.80 4.56 10.54
C THR A 55 -7.95 5.10 9.39
N ALA A 56 -7.42 6.33 9.54
CA ALA A 56 -6.43 6.88 8.61
C ALA A 56 -5.14 6.01 8.59
N PHE A 57 -4.73 5.50 9.75
CA PHE A 57 -3.58 4.63 9.89
C PHE A 57 -3.75 3.29 9.15
N GLU A 58 -4.90 2.63 9.32
CA GLU A 58 -5.20 1.39 8.59
C GLU A 58 -5.27 1.63 7.08
N SER A 59 -5.84 2.77 6.66
CA SER A 59 -5.89 3.17 5.26
C SER A 59 -4.48 3.29 4.68
N LEU A 60 -3.56 3.92 5.42
CA LEU A 60 -2.16 4.02 5.04
C LEU A 60 -1.47 2.65 5.00
N LYS A 61 -1.71 1.77 5.98
CA LYS A 61 -1.15 0.41 6.00
C LYS A 61 -1.61 -0.45 4.83
N ILE A 62 -2.88 -0.32 4.42
CA ILE A 62 -3.40 -1.00 3.23
C ILE A 62 -2.67 -0.49 1.98
N LEU A 63 -2.54 0.83 1.83
CA LEU A 63 -1.81 1.44 0.71
C LEU A 63 -0.34 1.01 0.67
N GLU A 64 0.35 1.04 1.81
CA GLU A 64 1.71 0.53 1.95
C GLU A 64 1.78 -0.91 1.46
N SER A 65 0.92 -1.80 1.97
CA SER A 65 0.92 -3.22 1.58
C SER A 65 0.63 -3.44 0.10
N SER A 66 -0.22 -2.61 -0.51
CA SER A 66 -0.50 -2.65 -1.95
C SER A 66 0.69 -2.19 -2.79
N CYS A 67 1.46 -1.20 -2.33
CA CYS A 67 2.71 -0.81 -2.97
C CYS A 67 3.84 -1.83 -2.76
N THR A 68 3.94 -2.43 -1.57
CA THR A 68 4.99 -3.41 -1.26
C THR A 68 4.80 -4.71 -2.05
N LYS A 69 3.55 -5.15 -2.25
CA LYS A 69 3.25 -6.27 -3.16
C LYS A 69 3.71 -6.00 -4.59
N GLY A 70 3.66 -4.74 -5.05
CA GLY A 70 4.19 -4.35 -6.35
C GLY A 70 5.70 -4.62 -6.48
N LYS A 71 6.49 -4.36 -5.42
CA LYS A 71 7.94 -4.65 -5.43
C LYS A 71 8.24 -6.15 -5.43
N GLU A 72 7.59 -6.92 -4.57
CA GLU A 72 7.76 -8.39 -4.54
C GLU A 72 7.35 -9.04 -5.87
N GLN A 73 6.27 -8.54 -6.46
CA GLN A 73 5.81 -8.98 -7.77
C GLN A 73 6.78 -8.58 -8.88
N LEU A 74 7.32 -7.35 -8.85
CA LEU A 74 8.37 -6.89 -9.76
C LEU A 74 9.64 -7.76 -9.63
N TYR A 75 10.08 -8.07 -8.41
CA TYR A 75 11.19 -8.99 -8.16
C TYR A 75 10.90 -10.41 -8.69
N ALA A 76 9.68 -10.90 -8.54
CA ALA A 76 9.29 -12.21 -9.07
C ALA A 76 9.30 -12.23 -10.60
N GLU A 77 8.73 -11.20 -11.25
CA GLU A 77 8.71 -11.05 -12.71
C GLU A 77 10.13 -10.90 -13.29
N ILE A 78 11.00 -10.14 -12.63
CA ILE A 78 12.40 -9.96 -13.03
C ILE A 78 13.21 -11.25 -12.84
N ASN A 79 12.99 -11.98 -11.74
CA ASN A 79 13.59 -13.30 -11.55
C ASN A 79 13.14 -14.30 -12.62
N GLU A 80 11.88 -14.28 -13.03
CA GLU A 80 11.38 -15.12 -14.11
C GLU A 80 12.05 -14.74 -15.45
N LYS A 81 12.12 -13.45 -15.77
CA LYS A 81 12.82 -12.93 -16.95
C LYS A 81 14.30 -13.35 -16.94
N LEU A 82 15.01 -13.24 -15.81
CA LEU A 82 16.41 -13.66 -15.64
C LEU A 82 16.60 -15.17 -15.85
N ASN A 83 15.73 -16.00 -15.27
CA ASN A 83 15.79 -17.46 -15.43
C ASN A 83 15.56 -17.90 -16.89
N ASN A 84 14.79 -17.12 -17.64
CA ASN A 84 14.54 -17.32 -19.05
C ASN A 84 15.63 -16.71 -19.96
N LEU A 85 16.43 -15.77 -19.45
CA LEU A 85 17.53 -15.12 -20.16
C LEU A 85 18.74 -16.06 -20.22
N LYS A 86 18.72 -17.02 -21.16
CA LYS A 86 19.86 -17.90 -21.42
C LYS A 86 20.72 -17.33 -22.54
N TYR A 87 22.02 -17.21 -22.28
CA TYR A 87 22.97 -16.92 -23.32
C TYR A 87 23.03 -18.10 -24.30
N ASP A 88 22.81 -17.81 -25.58
CA ASP A 88 23.03 -18.72 -26.69
C ASP A 88 24.22 -18.20 -27.50
N SER A 89 25.12 -19.10 -27.91
CA SER A 89 26.23 -18.86 -28.84
C SER A 89 25.83 -18.17 -30.16
N ILE A 90 24.55 -18.23 -30.55
CA ILE A 90 24.01 -17.54 -31.73
C ILE A 90 23.71 -16.06 -31.42
N THR A 91 23.49 -15.71 -30.15
CA THR A 91 23.16 -14.36 -29.71
C THR A 91 24.43 -13.52 -29.56
N ASN A 92 24.44 -12.33 -30.16
CA ASN A 92 25.55 -11.38 -29.99
C ASN A 92 25.69 -11.01 -28.51
N ILE A 93 26.89 -11.18 -27.96
CA ILE A 93 27.17 -10.97 -26.53
C ILE A 93 26.81 -9.55 -26.05
N ASN A 94 26.94 -8.54 -26.92
CA ASN A 94 26.57 -7.16 -26.58
C ASN A 94 25.05 -6.99 -26.47
N ILE A 95 24.27 -7.74 -27.24
CA ILE A 95 22.79 -7.73 -27.16
C ILE A 95 22.34 -8.42 -25.88
N PHE A 96 23.04 -9.48 -25.48
CA PHE A 96 22.78 -10.17 -24.21
C PHE A 96 23.10 -9.28 -23.00
N ILE A 97 24.24 -8.58 -23.02
CA ILE A 97 24.62 -7.63 -21.97
C ILE A 97 23.61 -6.47 -21.88
N ALA A 98 23.22 -5.87 -23.00
CA ALA A 98 22.21 -4.80 -22.99
C ALA A 98 20.85 -5.27 -22.45
N SER A 99 20.47 -6.53 -22.73
CA SER A 99 19.24 -7.13 -22.19
C SER A 99 19.32 -7.30 -20.67
N LEU A 100 20.49 -7.63 -20.12
CA LEU A 100 20.73 -7.70 -18.68
C LEU A 100 20.70 -6.30 -18.04
N GLU A 101 21.38 -5.32 -18.63
CA GLU A 101 21.42 -3.94 -18.14
C GLU A 101 20.02 -3.34 -18.04
N ASN A 102 19.21 -3.47 -19.09
CA ASN A 102 17.81 -3.01 -19.08
C ASN A 102 16.96 -3.70 -17.98
N LEU A 103 17.25 -4.97 -17.68
CA LEU A 103 16.57 -5.73 -16.62
C LEU A 103 16.96 -5.25 -15.22
N PHE A 104 18.19 -4.79 -15.04
CA PHE A 104 18.65 -4.19 -13.78
C PHE A 104 18.16 -2.74 -13.63
N ASP A 105 18.04 -1.99 -14.72
CA ASP A 105 17.44 -0.64 -14.70
C ASP A 105 15.94 -0.68 -14.32
N GLU A 106 15.23 -1.77 -14.60
CA GLU A 106 13.86 -1.99 -14.11
C GLU A 106 13.78 -2.14 -12.57
N LEU A 107 14.91 -2.36 -11.87
CA LEU A 107 14.98 -2.50 -10.40
C LEU A 107 15.29 -1.19 -9.64
N GLU A 108 15.80 -0.15 -10.32
CA GLU A 108 16.10 1.17 -9.74
C GLU A 108 14.86 2.08 -9.64
#